data_AF-A0A370BPQ9-F1
#
_entry.id   AF-A0A370BPQ9-F1
#
_cell.length_a   1.000
_cell.length_b   1.000
_cell.length_c   1.000
_cell.angle_alpha   90.00
_cell.angle_beta   90.00
_cell.angle_gamma   90.00
#
_symmetry.space_group_name_H-M   'P 1'
#
loop_
_entity.id
_entity.type
_entity.pdbx_description
1 polymer ?
#
loop_
_entity_poly.entity_id
_entity_poly.type
_entity_poly.pdbx_seq_one_letter_code
_entity_poly.pdbx_strand_id
1 'polypeptide(L)'
;MTWSTSFLVATSLLSIINSVHAQLTGSVGPLTSVIDKAAVKTCNVCDYGASSDNTTGVGQPIIDAFTDCGSGGLIHVPEGDYLLKDWVSSENGSAWSIQLDGVLHWDSSPSAQSYIFAITGGSDSELSSSNATGAIQGSGYLYHRHNTYTSPRMLYISGCRIGPFMTWYWSTRLCPTLSLTAVTMEKRTIWLSVVVITVVWMALISRPNSHNFLIENIYCNPSGGCAIGSLGSSVNVTNILYRNVYTWDSNQMMMIKTNGGLGNVSNIVFENFIGHGNVNSLDLDSYWSSMNAIDGVGIYYHNITIYNWTGTAIDGETRPPIRVICPEDMPCTEITLVQIDFTLTTYTTTTYGNSASTGYEAPTMADDLATAFGTTASIPTPTTPASFFPGVAPSQALDHKANPTKIN
;
A
#
# COMPACT_ATOMS: atom_id res chain seq x y z
N MET A 1 -30.19 32.54 26.72
CA MET A 1 -29.86 33.14 25.41
C MET A 1 -29.61 32.02 24.43
N THR A 2 -30.50 31.85 23.46
CA THR A 2 -30.41 30.82 22.41
C THR A 2 -29.49 31.32 21.30
N TRP A 3 -28.36 30.66 21.10
CA TRP A 3 -27.50 30.90 19.93
C TRP A 3 -27.84 29.88 18.85
N SER A 4 -28.52 30.34 17.80
CA SER A 4 -28.81 29.54 16.61
C SER A 4 -27.63 29.61 15.64
N THR A 5 -26.88 28.52 15.49
CA THR A 5 -25.91 28.36 14.39
C THR A 5 -26.61 27.72 13.21
N SER A 6 -27.13 28.56 12.31
CA SER A 6 -27.73 28.13 11.05
C SER A 6 -26.68 27.52 10.12
N PHE A 7 -26.87 26.26 9.72
CA PHE A 7 -26.12 25.67 8.61
C PHE A 7 -26.61 26.31 7.29
N LEU A 8 -25.74 27.06 6.61
CA LEU A 8 -25.97 27.44 5.22
C LEU A 8 -25.62 26.26 4.32
N VAL A 9 -26.63 25.65 3.69
CA VAL A 9 -26.43 24.86 2.49
C VAL A 9 -26.13 25.84 1.35
N ALA A 10 -24.85 26.17 1.17
CA ALA A 10 -24.40 27.11 0.15
C ALA A 10 -24.46 26.46 -1.24
N THR A 11 -25.51 26.76 -2.00
CA THR A 11 -25.61 26.41 -3.41
C THR A 11 -24.71 27.33 -4.25
N SER A 12 -23.73 26.71 -4.92
CA SER A 12 -22.86 27.27 -5.96
C SER A 12 -22.23 28.66 -5.70
N LEU A 13 -21.00 28.64 -5.19
CA LEU A 13 -19.93 29.46 -5.79
C LEU A 13 -18.88 28.51 -6.36
N LEU A 14 -18.11 28.95 -7.36
CA LEU A 14 -16.86 28.28 -7.73
C LEU A 14 -15.91 28.42 -6.54
N SER A 15 -15.91 27.43 -5.65
CA SER A 15 -14.81 27.24 -4.72
C SER A 15 -13.56 27.04 -5.55
N ILE A 16 -12.65 28.01 -5.49
CA ILE A 16 -11.26 27.77 -5.82
C ILE A 16 -10.81 26.71 -4.83
N ILE A 17 -10.87 25.45 -5.25
CA ILE A 17 -10.18 24.38 -4.55
C ILE A 17 -8.74 24.84 -4.55
N ASN A 18 -8.24 25.25 -3.38
CA ASN A 18 -6.81 25.34 -3.18
C ASN A 18 -6.33 23.92 -3.40
N SER A 19 -5.83 23.64 -4.60
CA SER A 19 -5.29 22.34 -4.96
C SER A 19 -4.10 22.12 -4.05
N VAL A 20 -4.36 21.47 -2.91
CA VAL A 20 -3.33 20.99 -2.00
C VAL A 20 -2.63 19.90 -2.77
N HIS A 21 -1.62 20.31 -3.54
CA HIS A 21 -0.73 19.42 -4.24
C HIS A 21 0.14 18.71 -3.20
N ALA A 22 -0.45 17.74 -2.51
CA ALA A 22 0.25 16.65 -1.88
C ALA A 22 0.87 15.79 -3.00
N GLN A 23 1.93 16.33 -3.57
CA GLN A 23 2.64 15.80 -4.73
C GLN A 23 4.06 15.42 -4.34
N LEU A 24 4.69 14.63 -5.22
CA LEU A 24 6.10 14.28 -5.13
C LEU A 24 6.95 15.55 -5.13
N THR A 25 7.99 15.59 -4.29
CA THR A 25 8.88 16.75 -4.16
C THR A 25 10.03 16.77 -5.17
N GLY A 26 10.00 15.85 -6.14
CA GLY A 26 11.00 15.64 -7.17
C GLY A 26 10.79 14.29 -7.86
N SER A 27 11.54 14.03 -8.92
CA SER A 27 11.46 12.81 -9.72
C SER A 27 11.68 11.55 -8.90
N VAL A 28 10.88 10.51 -9.17
CA VAL A 28 11.01 9.18 -8.58
C VAL A 28 11.52 8.15 -9.58
N GLY A 29 12.20 7.12 -9.05
CA GLY A 29 12.69 5.95 -9.80
C GLY A 29 14.21 5.92 -10.02
N PRO A 30 14.75 4.96 -10.81
CA PRO A 30 16.18 4.84 -11.05
C PRO A 30 16.71 6.03 -11.84
N LEU A 31 18.03 6.23 -11.76
CA LEU A 31 18.73 7.20 -12.60
C LEU A 31 19.21 6.56 -13.92
N THR A 32 19.51 5.26 -13.90
CA THR A 32 19.97 4.48 -15.07
C THR A 32 18.99 3.35 -15.40
N SER A 33 18.78 3.06 -16.69
CA SER A 33 17.78 2.06 -17.10
C SER A 33 18.28 0.63 -16.88
N VAL A 34 17.36 -0.34 -16.77
CA VAL A 34 17.68 -1.78 -16.82
C VAL A 34 18.57 -2.13 -18.02
N ILE A 35 18.32 -1.50 -19.18
CA ILE A 35 19.08 -1.73 -20.42
C ILE A 35 20.52 -1.23 -20.28
N ASP A 36 20.72 -0.03 -19.72
CA ASP A 36 22.07 0.52 -19.48
C ASP A 36 22.84 -0.34 -18.47
N LYS A 37 22.17 -0.81 -17.42
CA LYS A 37 22.73 -1.69 -16.38
C LYS A 37 23.14 -3.05 -16.95
N ALA A 38 22.26 -3.67 -17.76
CA ALA A 38 22.54 -4.91 -18.47
C ALA A 38 23.72 -4.78 -19.45
N ALA A 39 23.87 -3.61 -20.09
CA ALA A 39 24.98 -3.34 -21.01
C ALA A 39 26.34 -3.19 -20.30
N VAL A 40 26.37 -2.86 -19.01
CA VAL A 40 27.59 -2.92 -18.18
C VAL A 40 27.94 -4.36 -17.85
N LYS A 41 27.00 -5.11 -17.27
CA LYS A 41 27.14 -6.54 -16.97
C LYS A 41 25.78 -7.15 -16.65
N THR A 42 25.50 -8.33 -17.18
CA THR A 42 24.38 -9.19 -16.75
C THR A 42 24.92 -10.40 -16.02
N CYS A 43 24.44 -10.63 -14.81
CA CYS A 43 24.74 -11.78 -13.96
C CYS A 43 23.49 -12.67 -13.91
N ASN A 44 23.41 -13.66 -14.80
CA ASN A 44 22.33 -14.66 -14.76
C ASN A 44 22.60 -15.62 -13.60
N VAL A 45 21.65 -15.77 -12.68
CA VAL A 45 21.84 -16.60 -11.47
C VAL A 45 22.15 -18.07 -11.77
N CYS A 46 21.80 -18.58 -12.96
CA CYS A 46 22.20 -19.92 -13.38
C CYS A 46 23.71 -20.09 -13.55
N ASP A 47 24.44 -19.03 -13.92
CA ASP A 47 25.92 -19.03 -13.99
C ASP A 47 26.55 -19.10 -12.57
N TYR A 48 25.78 -18.77 -11.54
CA TYR A 48 26.14 -18.85 -10.12
C TYR A 48 25.53 -20.09 -9.42
N GLY A 49 25.04 -21.07 -10.20
CA GLY A 49 24.57 -22.36 -9.71
C GLY A 49 23.08 -22.45 -9.38
N ALA A 50 22.27 -21.45 -9.73
CA ALA A 50 20.81 -21.58 -9.64
C ALA A 50 20.26 -22.60 -10.65
N SER A 51 19.24 -23.35 -10.23
CA SER A 51 18.50 -24.28 -11.08
C SER A 51 17.00 -24.06 -10.91
N SER A 52 16.27 -23.99 -12.02
CA SER A 52 14.81 -23.78 -12.07
C SER A 52 14.05 -25.11 -11.86
N ASP A 53 14.44 -25.87 -10.84
CA ASP A 53 13.92 -27.20 -10.53
C ASP A 53 13.02 -27.24 -9.27
N ASN A 54 12.82 -26.09 -8.62
CA ASN A 54 12.13 -25.93 -7.34
C ASN A 54 12.62 -26.87 -6.20
N THR A 55 13.90 -27.25 -6.22
CA THR A 55 14.56 -28.08 -5.19
C THR A 55 15.94 -27.54 -4.77
N THR A 56 16.69 -26.98 -5.72
CA THR A 56 17.99 -26.33 -5.54
C THR A 56 17.78 -24.92 -4.97
N GLY A 57 18.58 -24.54 -3.97
CA GLY A 57 18.47 -23.24 -3.30
C GLY A 57 18.98 -22.08 -4.16
N VAL A 58 18.13 -21.10 -4.46
CA VAL A 58 18.47 -19.94 -5.31
C VAL A 58 19.06 -18.75 -4.53
N GLY A 59 18.99 -18.77 -3.20
CA GLY A 59 19.39 -17.64 -2.34
C GLY A 59 20.87 -17.25 -2.50
N GLN A 60 21.78 -18.20 -2.32
CA GLN A 60 23.22 -17.94 -2.51
C GLN A 60 23.59 -17.54 -3.95
N PRO A 61 23.09 -18.20 -5.02
CA PRO A 61 23.27 -17.73 -6.39
C PRO A 61 22.85 -16.27 -6.65
N ILE A 62 21.78 -15.78 -6.01
CA ILE A 62 21.37 -14.36 -6.10
C ILE A 62 22.38 -13.46 -5.36
N ILE A 63 22.88 -13.87 -4.20
CA ILE A 63 23.88 -13.11 -3.42
C ILE A 63 25.23 -13.05 -4.16
N ASP A 64 25.65 -14.14 -4.80
CA ASP A 64 26.89 -14.19 -5.59
C ASP A 64 26.76 -13.34 -6.86
N ALA A 65 25.63 -13.45 -7.58
CA ALA A 65 25.32 -12.56 -8.70
C ALA A 65 25.24 -11.08 -8.29
N PHE A 66 24.73 -10.78 -7.09
CA PHE A 66 24.72 -9.42 -6.54
C PHE A 66 26.12 -8.92 -6.16
N THR A 67 27.00 -9.79 -5.66
CA THR A 67 28.41 -9.44 -5.42
C THR A 67 29.10 -9.01 -6.73
N ASP A 68 28.72 -9.65 -7.84
CA ASP A 68 29.33 -9.47 -9.15
C ASP A 68 28.67 -8.39 -10.03
N CYS A 69 27.40 -8.02 -9.79
CA CYS A 69 26.63 -7.03 -10.56
C CYS A 69 26.04 -5.87 -9.73
N GLY A 70 26.15 -5.88 -8.40
CA GLY A 70 25.59 -4.85 -7.50
C GLY A 70 26.20 -3.46 -7.64
N SER A 71 27.20 -3.28 -8.50
CA SER A 71 27.79 -2.00 -8.89
C SER A 71 27.75 -1.83 -10.41
N GLY A 72 26.65 -1.30 -10.94
CA GLY A 72 26.48 -0.98 -12.36
C GLY A 72 25.69 -2.02 -13.18
N GLY A 73 25.41 -3.21 -12.65
CA GLY A 73 24.94 -4.36 -13.43
C GLY A 73 23.48 -4.78 -13.20
N LEU A 74 23.06 -5.78 -13.98
CA LEU A 74 21.79 -6.47 -13.87
C LEU A 74 21.98 -7.88 -13.29
N ILE A 75 21.27 -8.22 -12.21
CA ILE A 75 21.07 -9.61 -11.78
C ILE A 75 19.83 -10.13 -12.51
N HIS A 76 19.97 -11.22 -13.26
CA HIS A 76 18.86 -11.82 -13.99
C HIS A 76 18.46 -13.15 -13.36
N VAL A 77 17.19 -13.28 -12.98
CA VAL A 77 16.54 -14.54 -12.63
C VAL A 77 15.59 -14.91 -13.77
N PRO A 78 15.98 -15.86 -14.65
CA PRO A 78 15.17 -16.27 -15.81
C PRO A 78 13.80 -16.84 -15.45
N GLU A 79 13.00 -17.13 -16.48
CA GLU A 79 11.75 -17.87 -16.33
C GLU A 79 11.97 -19.28 -15.76
N GLY A 80 11.13 -19.67 -14.79
CA GLY A 80 11.18 -20.97 -14.13
C GLY A 80 10.82 -20.91 -12.64
N ASP A 81 10.76 -22.06 -11.99
CA ASP A 81 10.44 -22.19 -10.56
C ASP A 81 11.71 -22.44 -9.73
N TYR A 82 12.00 -21.53 -8.81
CA TYR A 82 13.22 -21.54 -8.00
C TYR A 82 12.90 -21.65 -6.51
N LEU A 83 13.57 -22.56 -5.80
CA LEU A 83 13.34 -22.74 -4.37
C LEU A 83 14.21 -21.78 -3.55
N LEU A 84 13.58 -21.01 -2.68
CA LEU A 84 14.22 -20.04 -1.81
C LEU A 84 14.22 -20.57 -0.37
N LYS A 85 15.39 -21.03 0.07
CA LYS A 85 15.67 -21.59 1.41
C LYS A 85 16.37 -20.59 2.33
N ASP A 86 17.22 -19.77 1.74
CA ASP A 86 18.10 -18.82 2.42
C ASP A 86 17.59 -17.39 2.26
N TRP A 87 17.86 -16.54 3.24
CA TRP A 87 17.57 -15.11 3.19
C TRP A 87 18.44 -14.44 2.13
N VAL A 88 17.85 -13.66 1.23
CA VAL A 88 18.62 -12.85 0.26
C VAL A 88 18.78 -11.43 0.79
N SER A 89 20.02 -10.97 0.92
CA SER A 89 20.35 -9.60 1.34
C SER A 89 21.27 -8.91 0.32
N SER A 90 20.80 -7.81 -0.26
CA SER A 90 21.56 -6.94 -1.16
C SER A 90 21.89 -5.62 -0.45
N GLU A 91 23.16 -5.43 -0.07
CA GLU A 91 23.59 -4.27 0.72
C GLU A 91 24.43 -3.29 -0.11
N ASN A 92 24.15 -1.99 0.03
CA ASN A 92 24.95 -0.86 -0.47
C ASN A 92 25.26 -0.83 -1.98
N GLY A 93 24.49 -1.54 -2.80
CA GLY A 93 24.64 -1.55 -4.26
C GLY A 93 24.39 -0.17 -4.90
N SER A 94 25.02 0.06 -6.06
CA SER A 94 24.95 1.33 -6.81
C SER A 94 24.66 1.09 -8.29
N ALA A 95 23.68 1.81 -8.85
CA ALA A 95 23.32 1.74 -10.28
C ALA A 95 23.09 0.29 -10.76
N TRP A 96 22.28 -0.47 -10.03
CA TRP A 96 22.08 -1.90 -10.26
C TRP A 96 20.60 -2.23 -10.44
N SER A 97 20.30 -3.45 -10.89
CA SER A 97 18.93 -3.92 -11.03
C SER A 97 18.84 -5.42 -10.81
N ILE A 98 17.65 -5.90 -10.46
CA ILE A 98 17.29 -7.31 -10.50
C ILE A 98 16.04 -7.49 -11.36
N GLN A 99 16.19 -8.24 -12.46
CA GLN A 99 15.09 -8.65 -13.33
C GLN A 99 14.69 -10.07 -12.92
N LEU A 100 13.53 -10.19 -12.29
CA LEU A 100 12.94 -11.44 -11.86
C LEU A 100 11.80 -11.81 -12.83
N ASP A 101 12.11 -12.71 -13.77
CA ASP A 101 11.18 -13.25 -14.77
C ASP A 101 10.56 -14.59 -14.32
N GLY A 102 11.18 -15.28 -13.36
CA GLY A 102 10.71 -16.53 -12.76
C GLY A 102 9.98 -16.36 -11.42
N VAL A 103 9.64 -17.49 -10.80
CA VAL A 103 8.92 -17.57 -9.52
C VAL A 103 9.82 -18.08 -8.41
N LEU A 104 10.00 -17.28 -7.36
CA LEU A 104 10.71 -17.68 -6.14
C LEU A 104 9.73 -18.30 -5.14
N HIS A 105 9.90 -19.56 -4.77
CA HIS A 105 9.05 -20.26 -3.79
C HIS A 105 9.75 -20.33 -2.43
N TRP A 106 9.13 -19.78 -1.39
CA TRP A 106 9.66 -19.89 -0.03
C TRP A 106 9.42 -21.29 0.55
N ASP A 107 10.47 -21.92 1.10
CA ASP A 107 10.48 -23.31 1.54
C ASP A 107 9.79 -23.58 2.90
N SER A 108 9.31 -22.52 3.58
CA SER A 108 8.75 -22.51 4.94
C SER A 108 9.72 -22.72 6.12
N SER A 109 11.00 -22.42 5.92
CA SER A 109 12.02 -22.37 6.99
C SER A 109 11.52 -21.63 8.26
N PRO A 110 11.83 -22.12 9.48
CA PRO A 110 11.07 -21.80 10.69
C PRO A 110 11.11 -20.34 11.19
N SER A 111 10.24 -20.10 12.19
CA SER A 111 9.61 -18.85 12.63
C SER A 111 10.48 -17.72 13.22
N ALA A 112 11.69 -17.49 12.69
CA ALA A 112 12.42 -16.25 12.97
C ALA A 112 11.73 -15.05 12.30
N GLN A 113 11.66 -13.90 12.98
CA GLN A 113 11.32 -12.63 12.33
C GLN A 113 12.52 -12.17 11.49
N SER A 114 12.49 -12.51 10.21
CA SER A 114 13.49 -12.12 9.21
C SER A 114 12.81 -11.56 7.96
N TYR A 115 13.59 -11.34 6.89
CA TYR A 115 13.12 -10.88 5.59
C TYR A 115 13.59 -11.87 4.52
N ILE A 116 12.65 -12.47 3.78
CA ILE A 116 12.91 -13.41 2.67
C ILE A 116 13.85 -12.75 1.65
N PHE A 117 13.54 -11.51 1.29
CA PHE A 117 14.38 -10.65 0.46
C PHE A 117 14.59 -9.29 1.16
N ALA A 118 15.82 -8.80 1.20
CA ALA A 118 16.18 -7.52 1.80
C ALA A 118 17.10 -6.70 0.88
N ILE A 119 16.78 -5.42 0.70
CA ILE A 119 17.60 -4.43 0.01
C ILE A 119 17.92 -3.31 1.01
N THR A 120 19.19 -3.12 1.33
CA THR A 120 19.64 -2.18 2.37
C THR A 120 20.70 -1.21 1.84
N GLY A 121 20.56 0.08 2.16
CA GLY A 121 21.48 1.13 1.70
C GLY A 121 21.45 1.35 0.19
N GLY A 122 22.54 1.90 -0.35
CA GLY A 122 22.74 2.04 -1.79
C GLY A 122 21.91 3.14 -2.50
N SER A 123 21.94 3.11 -3.82
CA SER A 123 21.27 4.08 -4.70
C SER A 123 21.11 3.57 -6.13
N ASP A 124 20.10 4.05 -6.85
CA ASP A 124 19.83 3.72 -8.26
C ASP A 124 19.65 2.21 -8.45
N SER A 125 18.82 1.62 -7.59
CA SER A 125 18.36 0.24 -7.69
C SER A 125 17.04 0.14 -8.47
N GLU A 126 16.75 -1.04 -9.01
CA GLU A 126 15.46 -1.36 -9.62
C GLU A 126 15.17 -2.86 -9.44
N LEU A 127 13.92 -3.20 -9.12
CA LEU A 127 13.41 -4.57 -9.18
C LEU A 127 12.32 -4.57 -10.27
N SER A 128 12.51 -5.38 -11.31
CA SER A 128 11.69 -5.40 -12.54
C SER A 128 11.37 -6.83 -12.98
N SER A 129 10.38 -6.98 -13.86
CA SER A 129 10.03 -8.24 -14.54
C SER A 129 9.78 -7.89 -16.00
N SER A 130 10.48 -8.54 -16.92
CA SER A 130 10.38 -8.22 -18.34
C SER A 130 9.16 -8.86 -19.02
N ASN A 131 8.63 -9.94 -18.42
CA ASN A 131 7.47 -10.70 -18.89
C ASN A 131 6.19 -10.43 -18.08
N ALA A 132 6.27 -9.66 -16.99
CA ALA A 132 5.19 -9.41 -16.03
C ALA A 132 4.60 -10.69 -15.38
N THR A 133 5.33 -11.81 -15.40
CA THR A 133 4.96 -13.08 -14.74
C THR A 133 5.89 -13.49 -13.60
N GLY A 134 6.96 -12.72 -13.36
CA GLY A 134 7.80 -12.93 -12.19
C GLY A 134 6.99 -12.88 -10.90
N ALA A 135 7.38 -13.64 -9.87
CA ALA A 135 6.67 -13.65 -8.59
C ALA A 135 7.52 -14.12 -7.41
N ILE A 136 7.07 -13.81 -6.20
CA ILE A 136 7.56 -14.41 -4.95
C ILE A 136 6.37 -15.09 -4.26
N GLN A 137 6.36 -16.41 -4.25
CA GLN A 137 5.40 -17.24 -3.51
C GLN A 137 5.88 -17.39 -2.07
N GLY A 138 5.33 -16.59 -1.16
CA GLY A 138 5.71 -16.59 0.27
C GLY A 138 5.25 -17.82 1.07
N SER A 139 4.44 -18.72 0.48
CA SER A 139 4.01 -20.01 1.07
C SER A 139 3.36 -19.91 2.47
N GLY A 140 2.85 -18.74 2.87
CA GLY A 140 2.44 -18.47 4.26
C GLY A 140 1.32 -19.35 4.82
N TYR A 141 0.55 -20.03 3.96
CA TYR A 141 -0.42 -21.04 4.35
C TYR A 141 0.21 -22.19 5.17
N LEU A 142 1.50 -22.46 4.97
CA LEU A 142 2.26 -23.46 5.73
C LEU A 142 2.45 -23.08 7.20
N TYR A 143 2.45 -21.78 7.54
CA TYR A 143 2.45 -21.32 8.94
C TYR A 143 1.02 -21.20 9.49
N HIS A 144 0.09 -20.64 8.71
CA HIS A 144 -1.31 -20.46 9.09
C HIS A 144 -2.00 -21.78 9.48
N ARG A 145 -1.80 -22.85 8.69
CA ARG A 145 -2.37 -24.19 8.96
C ARG A 145 -1.92 -24.79 10.30
N HIS A 146 -0.89 -24.23 10.92
CA HIS A 146 -0.35 -24.62 12.22
C HIS A 146 -0.52 -23.52 13.28
N ASN A 147 -1.39 -22.53 13.07
CA ASN A 147 -1.61 -21.38 13.96
C ASN A 147 -0.30 -20.68 14.37
N THR A 148 0.69 -20.67 13.47
CA THR A 148 1.99 -20.05 13.72
C THR A 148 1.97 -18.65 13.13
N TYR A 149 1.90 -17.64 14.00
CA TYR A 149 1.76 -16.23 13.61
C TYR A 149 3.08 -15.43 13.62
N THR A 150 4.21 -16.14 13.75
CA THR A 150 5.56 -15.58 13.61
C THR A 150 6.23 -16.23 12.41
N SER A 151 6.60 -15.44 11.41
CA SER A 151 7.34 -15.89 10.23
C SER A 151 8.19 -14.72 9.69
N PRO A 152 9.01 -14.94 8.65
CA PRO A 152 9.62 -13.85 7.93
C PRO A 152 8.61 -13.02 7.13
N ARG A 153 9.02 -11.80 6.80
CA ARG A 153 8.36 -10.88 5.87
C ARG A 153 8.93 -11.08 4.46
N MET A 154 8.14 -10.83 3.42
CA MET A 154 8.53 -11.15 2.04
C MET A 154 9.64 -10.25 1.46
N LEU A 155 9.48 -8.92 1.52
CA LEU A 155 10.48 -7.96 1.05
C LEU A 155 10.68 -6.85 2.08
N TYR A 156 11.91 -6.36 2.18
CA TYR A 156 12.27 -5.20 2.97
C TYR A 156 13.24 -4.31 2.20
N ILE A 157 12.93 -3.02 2.15
CA ILE A 157 13.75 -2.00 1.51
C ILE A 157 14.04 -0.92 2.55
N SER A 158 15.30 -0.56 2.74
CA SER A 158 15.67 0.51 3.69
C SER A 158 16.97 1.21 3.34
N GLY A 159 17.07 2.51 3.67
CA GLY A 159 18.33 3.26 3.57
C GLY A 159 18.78 3.67 2.16
N CYS A 160 18.05 3.26 1.11
CA CYS A 160 18.34 3.65 -0.26
C CYS A 160 18.09 5.17 -0.46
N ARG A 161 19.05 5.90 -1.04
CA ARG A 161 18.94 7.38 -1.21
C ARG A 161 18.19 7.81 -2.47
N ILE A 162 18.22 6.96 -3.48
CA ILE A 162 17.38 7.00 -4.68
C ILE A 162 16.97 5.54 -4.83
N GLY A 163 15.91 5.18 -4.10
CA GLY A 163 15.51 3.81 -3.84
C GLY A 163 14.73 3.17 -4.98
N PRO A 164 14.48 1.85 -4.91
CA PRO A 164 14.03 1.08 -6.05
C PRO A 164 12.70 1.60 -6.57
N PHE A 165 12.71 1.99 -7.85
CA PHE A 165 11.50 1.87 -8.63
C PHE A 165 11.18 0.38 -8.69
N MET A 166 9.94 0.07 -8.37
CA MET A 166 9.42 -1.26 -8.56
C MET A 166 8.45 -1.13 -9.72
N THR A 167 8.89 -1.55 -10.90
CA THR A 167 8.08 -1.65 -12.13
C THR A 167 7.05 -2.79 -12.02
N TRP A 168 6.57 -3.07 -10.80
CA TRP A 168 5.87 -4.30 -10.45
C TRP A 168 4.46 -4.05 -9.96
N TYR A 169 3.60 -4.95 -10.40
CA TYR A 169 2.26 -5.15 -9.87
C TYR A 169 2.35 -5.97 -8.60
N TRP A 170 2.45 -5.27 -7.46
CA TRP A 170 2.84 -5.85 -6.18
C TRP A 170 1.67 -6.56 -5.46
N SER A 171 1.35 -7.79 -5.87
CA SER A 171 0.41 -8.64 -5.11
C SER A 171 1.10 -9.29 -3.90
N THR A 172 1.36 -8.53 -2.84
CA THR A 172 1.69 -9.13 -1.54
C THR A 172 0.49 -9.88 -1.00
N ARG A 173 0.62 -11.20 -0.96
CA ARG A 173 -0.23 -12.09 -0.16
C ARG A 173 0.74 -12.91 0.68
N LEU A 174 0.34 -13.26 1.90
CA LEU A 174 1.05 -14.18 2.82
C LEU A 174 2.24 -13.60 3.61
N CYS A 175 1.95 -13.08 4.80
CA CYS A 175 2.79 -13.14 6.00
C CYS A 175 1.85 -13.38 7.20
N PRO A 176 1.96 -14.47 7.97
CA PRO A 176 0.99 -14.91 8.94
C PRO A 176 1.03 -14.11 10.25
N THR A 177 1.57 -12.89 10.28
CA THR A 177 1.37 -12.05 11.47
C THR A 177 -0.12 -11.75 11.64
N LEU A 178 -0.59 -11.66 12.89
CA LEU A 178 -1.95 -11.18 13.25
C LEU A 178 -2.31 -9.85 12.55
N SER A 179 -1.30 -9.13 12.07
CA SER A 179 -1.36 -8.00 11.14
C SER A 179 -0.80 -8.34 9.75
N LEU A 180 -1.60 -8.98 8.88
CA LEU A 180 -1.35 -9.17 7.44
C LEU A 180 -1.36 -7.82 6.68
N THR A 181 -0.27 -7.06 6.77
CA THR A 181 -0.10 -5.81 6.00
C THR A 181 0.63 -6.09 4.69
N ALA A 182 0.06 -5.70 3.56
CA ALA A 182 0.66 -5.88 2.24
C ALA A 182 1.83 -4.91 1.98
N VAL A 183 1.61 -3.60 2.15
CA VAL A 183 2.65 -2.58 1.99
C VAL A 183 2.64 -1.61 3.17
N THR A 184 3.82 -1.40 3.75
CA THR A 184 4.10 -0.39 4.79
C THR A 184 5.08 0.63 4.24
N MET A 185 4.77 1.91 4.40
CA MET A 185 5.62 3.04 3.98
C MET A 185 5.92 3.95 5.17
N GLU A 186 7.16 4.44 5.23
CA GLU A 186 7.67 5.38 6.24
C GLU A 186 8.70 6.32 5.61
N LYS A 187 9.01 7.44 6.26
CA LYS A 187 10.05 8.41 5.84
C LYS A 187 9.60 9.22 4.61
N ARG A 188 10.53 9.64 3.74
CA ARG A 188 10.31 10.74 2.78
C ARG A 188 10.22 10.28 1.33
N THR A 189 9.30 10.90 0.59
CA THR A 189 9.15 10.88 -0.87
C THR A 189 9.04 9.47 -1.45
N ILE A 190 7.82 8.93 -1.43
CA ILE A 190 7.48 7.64 -2.03
C ILE A 190 6.31 7.85 -3.00
N TRP A 191 6.47 7.35 -4.22
CA TRP A 191 5.35 7.15 -5.14
C TRP A 191 4.99 5.67 -5.14
N LEU A 192 3.71 5.37 -4.95
CA LEU A 192 3.18 4.03 -5.12
C LEU A 192 1.96 4.10 -6.03
N SER A 193 2.13 3.67 -7.27
CA SER A 193 1.03 3.55 -8.22
C SER A 193 0.80 2.07 -8.52
N VAL A 194 -0.46 1.70 -8.75
CA VAL A 194 -0.85 0.43 -9.39
C VAL A 194 -0.59 -0.83 -8.54
N VAL A 195 -1.50 -1.14 -7.61
CA VAL A 195 -1.38 -2.34 -6.76
C VAL A 195 -2.73 -3.05 -6.56
N VAL A 196 -2.81 -4.36 -6.86
CA VAL A 196 -3.89 -5.23 -6.34
C VAL A 196 -3.46 -5.79 -5.00
N ILE A 197 -4.30 -5.61 -3.98
CA ILE A 197 -3.98 -5.99 -2.61
C ILE A 197 -5.10 -6.84 -2.02
N THR A 198 -4.78 -8.12 -1.77
CA THR A 198 -5.70 -9.11 -1.17
C THR A 198 -5.09 -9.66 0.12
N VAL A 199 -5.44 -9.06 1.26
CA VAL A 199 -4.89 -9.44 2.58
C VAL A 199 -5.92 -9.24 3.67
N VAL A 200 -6.02 -10.18 4.61
CA VAL A 200 -7.05 -10.17 5.67
C VAL A 200 -6.96 -8.96 6.63
N TRP A 201 -5.83 -8.22 6.66
CA TRP A 201 -5.62 -7.18 7.67
C TRP A 201 -5.51 -5.74 7.16
N MET A 202 -4.52 -5.38 6.33
CA MET A 202 -4.35 -3.99 5.83
C MET A 202 -3.66 -3.90 4.48
N ALA A 203 -4.24 -3.11 3.57
CA ALA A 203 -3.68 -2.95 2.24
C ALA A 203 -2.42 -2.08 2.26
N LEU A 204 -2.57 -0.85 2.74
CA LEU A 204 -1.53 0.18 2.75
C LEU A 204 -1.50 0.87 4.10
N ILE A 205 -0.28 1.08 4.62
CA ILE A 205 -0.07 1.82 5.85
C ILE A 205 1.04 2.86 5.65
N SER A 206 0.72 4.12 5.92
CA SER A 206 1.73 5.15 6.23
C SER A 206 1.96 5.21 7.75
N ARG A 207 3.20 5.05 8.24
CA ARG A 207 3.53 5.14 9.69
C ARG A 207 4.03 6.55 10.10
N PRO A 208 4.30 6.85 11.39
CA PRO A 208 4.84 8.15 11.80
C PRO A 208 6.10 8.56 11.01
N ASN A 209 6.28 9.87 10.78
CA ASN A 209 7.36 10.44 9.95
C ASN A 209 7.24 10.12 8.44
N SER A 210 6.02 9.93 7.94
CA SER A 210 5.73 9.80 6.50
C SER A 210 5.52 11.17 5.85
N HIS A 211 6.25 11.45 4.77
CA HIS A 211 6.24 12.76 4.09
C HIS A 211 6.22 12.64 2.57
N ASN A 212 5.37 13.44 1.91
CA ASN A 212 5.34 13.62 0.46
C ASN A 212 5.06 12.31 -0.31
N PHE A 213 3.94 11.66 0.03
CA PHE A 213 3.50 10.42 -0.61
C PHE A 213 2.40 10.70 -1.63
N LEU A 214 2.54 10.11 -2.82
CA LEU A 214 1.48 9.98 -3.81
C LEU A 214 1.17 8.49 -3.98
N ILE A 215 -0.08 8.13 -3.73
CA ILE A 215 -0.57 6.75 -3.70
C ILE A 215 -1.79 6.66 -4.60
N GLU A 216 -1.72 5.91 -5.69
CA GLU A 216 -2.78 5.95 -6.70
C GLU A 216 -3.07 4.66 -7.44
N ASN A 217 -4.31 4.54 -7.92
CA ASN A 217 -4.81 3.40 -8.69
C ASN A 217 -4.63 2.09 -7.89
N ILE A 218 -5.27 2.04 -6.71
CA ILE A 218 -5.15 0.94 -5.75
C ILE A 218 -6.43 0.13 -5.74
N TYR A 219 -6.30 -1.20 -5.82
CA TYR A 219 -7.40 -2.15 -5.83
C TYR A 219 -7.32 -3.09 -4.61
N CYS A 220 -8.14 -2.84 -3.59
CA CYS A 220 -8.28 -3.69 -2.41
C CYS A 220 -9.39 -4.73 -2.62
N ASN A 221 -9.08 -6.04 -2.63
CA ASN A 221 -10.04 -7.07 -3.07
C ASN A 221 -9.71 -8.50 -2.61
N PRO A 222 -10.47 -9.10 -1.67
CA PRO A 222 -10.93 -8.52 -0.42
C PRO A 222 -9.72 -8.16 0.45
N SER A 223 -9.84 -7.14 1.29
CA SER A 223 -8.69 -6.63 2.05
C SER A 223 -9.08 -6.20 3.46
N GLY A 224 -8.14 -5.62 4.20
CA GLY A 224 -8.50 -4.65 5.21
C GLY A 224 -8.73 -3.25 4.67
N GLY A 225 -8.17 -2.93 3.50
CA GLY A 225 -8.19 -1.59 2.93
C GLY A 225 -7.07 -0.68 3.43
N CYS A 226 -7.09 0.58 3.00
CA CYS A 226 -6.01 1.55 3.21
C CYS A 226 -6.04 2.16 4.63
N ALA A 227 -4.91 2.71 5.08
CA ALA A 227 -4.82 3.46 6.32
C ALA A 227 -3.58 4.34 6.52
N ILE A 228 -3.64 5.14 7.60
CA ILE A 228 -2.51 5.79 8.25
C ILE A 228 -2.46 5.34 9.72
N GLY A 229 -1.29 4.90 10.18
CA GLY A 229 -1.05 4.44 11.56
C GLY A 229 -1.00 2.92 11.75
N SER A 230 -0.92 2.40 12.97
CA SER A 230 -1.10 3.09 14.25
C SER A 230 -0.09 4.21 14.48
N LEU A 231 -0.59 5.37 14.88
CA LEU A 231 0.20 6.54 15.24
C LEU A 231 0.33 6.63 16.77
N GLY A 232 1.37 7.30 17.27
CA GLY A 232 1.68 7.35 18.71
C GLY A 232 2.37 8.65 19.13
N SER A 233 3.55 8.56 19.76
CA SER A 233 4.34 9.73 20.16
C SER A 233 5.23 10.25 19.02
N SER A 234 5.57 11.55 19.08
CA SER A 234 6.42 12.25 18.11
C SER A 234 5.97 12.11 16.65
N VAL A 235 4.66 12.13 16.42
CA VAL A 235 4.09 11.95 15.08
C VAL A 235 4.27 13.20 14.23
N ASN A 236 4.73 13.01 13.01
CA ASN A 236 4.73 14.03 11.97
C ASN A 236 4.42 13.35 10.64
N VAL A 237 3.17 13.41 10.19
CA VAL A 237 2.72 12.86 8.90
C VAL A 237 2.18 14.00 8.07
N THR A 238 2.76 14.28 6.90
CA THR A 238 2.25 15.39 6.08
C THR A 238 2.53 15.30 4.58
N ASN A 239 1.65 15.93 3.78
CA ASN A 239 1.66 15.94 2.32
C ASN A 239 1.46 14.52 1.77
N ILE A 240 0.26 13.97 1.96
CA ILE A 240 -0.12 12.63 1.48
C ILE A 240 -1.36 12.73 0.60
N LEU A 241 -1.28 12.20 -0.62
CA LEU A 241 -2.40 12.05 -1.55
C LEU A 241 -2.67 10.57 -1.78
N TYR A 242 -3.88 10.11 -1.43
CA TYR A 242 -4.45 8.89 -1.98
C TYR A 242 -5.48 9.27 -3.05
N ARG A 243 -5.39 8.67 -4.24
CA ARG A 243 -6.35 8.92 -5.33
C ARG A 243 -6.70 7.66 -6.10
N ASN A 244 -7.93 7.58 -6.61
CA ASN A 244 -8.40 6.44 -7.41
C ASN A 244 -8.22 5.11 -6.65
N VAL A 245 -8.89 4.99 -5.50
CA VAL A 245 -8.80 3.80 -4.63
C VAL A 245 -10.12 3.05 -4.67
N TYR A 246 -10.10 1.84 -5.22
CA TYR A 246 -11.24 0.94 -5.27
C TYR A 246 -11.13 -0.11 -4.16
N THR A 247 -12.19 -0.29 -3.37
CA THR A 247 -12.19 -1.19 -2.21
C THR A 247 -13.41 -2.09 -2.20
N TRP A 248 -13.18 -3.39 -2.39
CA TRP A 248 -14.17 -4.46 -2.34
C TRP A 248 -14.03 -5.28 -1.04
N ASP A 249 -15.15 -5.63 -0.42
CA ASP A 249 -15.28 -6.62 0.67
C ASP A 249 -14.19 -6.47 1.76
N SER A 250 -14.00 -5.25 2.27
CA SER A 250 -12.89 -4.92 3.17
C SER A 250 -13.29 -4.30 4.51
N ASN A 251 -12.37 -4.33 5.49
CA ASN A 251 -12.59 -3.74 6.82
C ASN A 251 -12.88 -2.23 6.77
N GLN A 252 -12.21 -1.48 5.89
CA GLN A 252 -12.47 -0.06 5.64
C GLN A 252 -12.10 0.35 4.22
N MET A 253 -12.54 1.53 3.76
CA MET A 253 -11.94 2.19 2.58
C MET A 253 -10.66 2.95 2.98
N MET A 254 -10.72 3.75 4.06
CA MET A 254 -9.55 4.41 4.67
C MET A 254 -9.72 4.54 6.18
N MET A 255 -8.73 4.11 6.95
CA MET A 255 -8.69 4.30 8.41
C MET A 255 -7.50 5.17 8.84
N ILE A 256 -7.71 6.11 9.75
CA ILE A 256 -6.62 6.81 10.44
C ILE A 256 -6.73 6.44 11.92
N LYS A 257 -5.72 5.76 12.46
CA LYS A 257 -5.80 5.15 13.80
C LYS A 257 -4.72 5.61 14.78
N THR A 258 -5.15 6.05 15.96
CA THR A 258 -4.30 6.27 17.13
C THR A 258 -5.06 5.94 18.43
N ASN A 259 -4.37 5.98 19.56
CA ASN A 259 -4.96 5.88 20.90
C ASN A 259 -4.11 6.75 21.84
N GLY A 260 -4.51 8.01 22.02
CA GLY A 260 -3.69 9.04 22.66
C GLY A 260 -2.53 9.52 21.76
N GLY A 261 -1.33 9.60 22.32
CA GLY A 261 -0.12 10.04 21.61
C GLY A 261 0.02 11.57 21.49
N LEU A 262 1.01 12.01 20.71
CA LEU A 262 1.30 13.43 20.49
C LEU A 262 2.03 13.63 19.16
N GLY A 263 1.62 14.66 18.42
CA GLY A 263 2.21 15.05 17.15
C GLY A 263 1.20 15.66 16.20
N ASN A 264 1.53 15.64 14.91
CA ASN A 264 0.78 16.32 13.86
C ASN A 264 0.54 15.42 12.63
N VAL A 265 -0.67 15.45 12.10
CA VAL A 265 -1.09 14.79 10.86
C VAL A 265 -1.80 15.82 9.99
N SER A 266 -1.21 16.23 8.86
CA SER A 266 -1.75 17.36 8.10
C SER A 266 -1.42 17.43 6.62
N ASN A 267 -2.16 18.24 5.86
CA ASN A 267 -2.03 18.37 4.40
C ASN A 267 -2.24 17.01 3.71
N ILE A 268 -3.44 16.44 3.90
CA ILE A 268 -3.78 15.12 3.38
C ILE A 268 -4.99 15.23 2.46
N VAL A 269 -4.96 14.52 1.34
CA VAL A 269 -6.06 14.45 0.38
C VAL A 269 -6.40 12.99 0.11
N PHE A 270 -7.68 12.63 0.23
CA PHE A 270 -8.22 11.34 -0.18
C PHE A 270 -9.29 11.59 -1.25
N GLU A 271 -8.94 11.45 -2.53
CA GLU A 271 -9.84 11.72 -3.65
C GLU A 271 -10.25 10.47 -4.44
N ASN A 272 -11.44 10.46 -5.04
CA ASN A 272 -11.89 9.40 -5.95
C ASN A 272 -11.79 8.00 -5.30
N PHE A 273 -12.52 7.78 -4.20
CA PHE A 273 -12.62 6.45 -3.61
C PHE A 273 -13.97 5.82 -3.99
N ILE A 274 -13.94 4.54 -4.36
CA ILE A 274 -15.13 3.72 -4.58
C ILE A 274 -15.05 2.55 -3.60
N GLY A 275 -16.15 2.30 -2.89
CA GLY A 275 -16.24 1.21 -1.92
C GLY A 275 -17.49 0.37 -2.09
N HIS A 276 -17.39 -0.96 -2.06
CA HIS A 276 -18.53 -1.86 -2.06
C HIS A 276 -18.31 -3.02 -1.08
N GLY A 277 -19.35 -3.37 -0.32
CA GLY A 277 -19.27 -4.47 0.65
C GLY A 277 -18.29 -4.21 1.80
N ASN A 278 -17.94 -2.96 2.09
CA ASN A 278 -17.00 -2.65 3.17
C ASN A 278 -17.68 -2.57 4.54
N VAL A 279 -16.97 -2.97 5.59
CA VAL A 279 -17.45 -2.91 6.99
C VAL A 279 -17.49 -1.46 7.49
N ASN A 280 -16.48 -0.64 7.15
CA ASN A 280 -16.46 0.81 7.34
C ASN A 280 -16.13 1.49 6.00
N SER A 281 -16.31 2.80 5.89
CA SER A 281 -15.84 3.58 4.74
C SER A 281 -14.67 4.49 5.16
N LEU A 282 -14.92 5.73 5.61
CA LEU A 282 -13.90 6.57 6.25
C LEU A 282 -13.96 6.40 7.77
N ASP A 283 -12.84 6.03 8.37
CA ASP A 283 -12.74 5.82 9.82
C ASP A 283 -11.50 6.51 10.43
N LEU A 284 -11.64 7.77 10.88
CA LEU A 284 -10.64 8.40 11.74
C LEU A 284 -11.00 8.09 13.20
N ASP A 285 -10.19 7.26 13.86
CA ASP A 285 -10.39 6.82 15.24
C ASP A 285 -9.17 7.18 16.11
N SER A 286 -9.33 8.17 16.99
CA SER A 286 -8.32 8.56 17.97
C SER A 286 -8.29 7.73 19.26
N TYR A 287 -9.14 6.71 19.36
CA TYR A 287 -9.30 5.81 20.51
C TYR A 287 -9.30 4.34 20.06
N TRP A 288 -8.48 4.01 19.05
CA TRP A 288 -8.46 2.71 18.38
C TRP A 288 -8.15 1.59 19.38
N SER A 289 -9.18 0.83 19.76
CA SER A 289 -9.15 -0.14 20.87
C SER A 289 -8.21 -1.33 20.66
N SER A 290 -7.76 -1.55 19.42
CA SER A 290 -6.79 -2.60 19.07
C SER A 290 -5.31 -2.17 19.19
N MET A 291 -5.05 -0.99 19.77
CA MET A 291 -3.72 -0.64 20.30
C MET A 291 -3.81 -0.16 21.74
N ASN A 292 -2.71 -0.36 22.48
CA ASN A 292 -2.54 0.23 23.80
C ASN A 292 -2.59 1.77 23.70
N ALA A 293 -3.16 2.41 24.72
CA ALA A 293 -3.09 3.86 24.88
C ALA A 293 -1.64 4.31 25.03
N ILE A 294 -1.31 5.48 24.46
CA ILE A 294 0.00 6.10 24.51
C ILE A 294 -0.15 7.48 25.16
N ASP A 295 0.72 7.81 26.12
CA ASP A 295 0.66 9.08 26.83
C ASP A 295 0.75 10.29 25.89
N GLY A 296 -0.15 11.25 26.09
CA GLY A 296 -0.22 12.51 25.36
C GLY A 296 -1.67 13.01 25.23
N VAL A 297 -1.83 14.28 24.83
CA VAL A 297 -3.14 14.95 24.66
C VAL A 297 -3.88 14.53 23.38
N GLY A 298 -3.33 13.58 22.63
CA GLY A 298 -3.79 13.21 21.30
C GLY A 298 -2.98 13.87 20.19
N ILE A 299 -3.14 13.32 18.99
CA ILE A 299 -2.53 13.83 17.76
C ILE A 299 -3.38 14.96 17.21
N TYR A 300 -2.74 16.06 16.79
CA TYR A 300 -3.43 17.15 16.09
C TYR A 300 -3.62 16.78 14.61
N TYR A 301 -4.88 16.75 14.17
CA TYR A 301 -5.29 16.47 12.80
C TYR A 301 -5.81 17.75 12.16
N HIS A 302 -5.17 18.22 11.08
CA HIS A 302 -5.65 19.43 10.36
C HIS A 302 -5.36 19.42 8.87
N ASN A 303 -6.11 20.22 8.10
CA ASN A 303 -6.00 20.31 6.65
C ASN A 303 -6.05 18.92 5.99
N ILE A 304 -7.17 18.23 6.19
CA ILE A 304 -7.45 16.91 5.59
C ILE A 304 -8.70 17.05 4.71
N THR A 305 -8.55 16.79 3.41
CA THR A 305 -9.64 16.84 2.44
C THR A 305 -10.03 15.45 2.00
N ILE A 306 -11.31 15.13 2.08
CA ILE A 306 -11.92 13.92 1.54
C ILE A 306 -12.89 14.37 0.44
N TYR A 307 -12.66 13.89 -0.78
CA TYR A 307 -13.30 14.42 -2.00
C TYR A 307 -13.77 13.31 -2.94
N ASN A 308 -15.02 13.40 -3.42
CA ASN A 308 -15.55 12.48 -4.44
C ASN A 308 -15.45 11.00 -4.00
N TRP A 309 -16.22 10.64 -2.96
CA TRP A 309 -16.34 9.27 -2.46
C TRP A 309 -17.74 8.73 -2.73
N THR A 310 -17.82 7.53 -3.29
CA THR A 310 -19.08 6.88 -3.68
C THR A 310 -19.10 5.37 -3.34
N GLY A 311 -20.28 4.76 -3.43
CA GLY A 311 -20.49 3.33 -3.21
C GLY A 311 -21.31 2.99 -1.95
N THR A 312 -21.06 1.80 -1.39
CA THR A 312 -21.87 1.18 -0.33
C THR A 312 -21.04 0.56 0.80
N ALA A 313 -21.52 0.75 2.04
CA ALA A 313 -21.09 0.01 3.22
C ALA A 313 -22.10 -1.11 3.55
N ILE A 314 -21.66 -2.19 4.20
CA ILE A 314 -22.54 -3.33 4.58
C ILE A 314 -23.63 -2.88 5.56
N ASP A 315 -23.26 -2.07 6.55
CA ASP A 315 -24.14 -1.65 7.64
C ASP A 315 -23.79 -0.22 8.09
N GLY A 316 -24.37 0.75 7.38
CA GLY A 316 -24.23 2.18 7.70
C GLY A 316 -24.94 2.61 8.99
N GLU A 317 -25.77 1.76 9.59
CA GLU A 317 -26.52 2.08 10.82
C GLU A 317 -25.66 1.82 12.07
N THR A 318 -24.96 0.69 12.13
CA THR A 318 -24.02 0.39 13.23
C THR A 318 -22.61 0.93 12.98
N ARG A 319 -22.24 1.17 11.72
CA ARG A 319 -20.93 1.72 11.32
C ARG A 319 -21.13 2.88 10.34
N PRO A 320 -21.25 4.13 10.85
CA PRO A 320 -21.42 5.31 10.02
C PRO A 320 -20.35 5.36 8.91
N PRO A 321 -20.74 5.50 7.62
CA PRO A 321 -19.77 5.50 6.52
C PRO A 321 -18.73 6.63 6.62
N ILE A 322 -19.07 7.73 7.30
CA ILE A 322 -18.11 8.74 7.71
C ILE A 322 -18.06 8.77 9.23
N ARG A 323 -16.99 8.21 9.79
CA ARG A 323 -16.67 8.23 11.21
C ARG A 323 -15.40 9.05 11.43
N VAL A 324 -15.52 10.14 12.17
CA VAL A 324 -14.40 11.04 12.52
C VAL A 324 -14.44 11.32 14.01
N ILE A 325 -13.59 10.64 14.76
CA ILE A 325 -13.42 10.79 16.20
C ILE A 325 -12.04 11.40 16.46
N CYS A 326 -12.05 12.65 16.88
CA CYS A 326 -10.87 13.42 17.25
C CYS A 326 -10.58 13.29 18.75
N PRO A 327 -9.33 13.52 19.20
CA PRO A 327 -9.03 13.62 20.63
C PRO A 327 -9.79 14.79 21.26
N GLU A 328 -10.38 14.57 22.43
CA GLU A 328 -11.11 15.61 23.18
C GLU A 328 -10.21 16.83 23.55
N ASP A 329 -8.99 16.56 24.03
CA ASP A 329 -8.01 17.59 24.40
C ASP A 329 -7.24 18.17 23.19
N MET A 330 -7.41 17.61 22.00
CA MET A 330 -6.77 18.07 20.75
C MET A 330 -7.71 17.93 19.54
N PRO A 331 -8.80 18.75 19.48
CA PRO A 331 -9.81 18.63 18.43
C PRO A 331 -9.24 18.80 17.01
N CYS A 332 -9.76 18.04 16.04
CA CYS A 332 -9.39 18.24 14.65
C CYS A 332 -9.87 19.60 14.15
N THR A 333 -9.12 20.21 13.23
CA THR A 333 -9.49 21.43 12.51
C THR A 333 -9.40 21.19 11.00
N GLU A 334 -10.02 22.05 10.18
CA GLU A 334 -9.82 22.03 8.71
C GLU A 334 -10.01 20.63 8.05
N ILE A 335 -10.92 19.82 8.60
CA ILE A 335 -11.38 18.56 7.98
C ILE A 335 -12.49 18.91 6.99
N THR A 336 -12.24 18.66 5.71
CA THR A 336 -13.10 19.07 4.60
C THR A 336 -13.71 17.84 3.92
N LEU A 337 -15.05 17.78 3.90
CA LEU A 337 -15.83 16.73 3.22
C LEU A 337 -16.57 17.35 2.02
N VAL A 338 -16.25 16.93 0.80
CA VAL A 338 -16.86 17.47 -0.44
C VAL A 338 -17.21 16.33 -1.40
N GLN A 339 -18.42 16.35 -1.99
CA GLN A 339 -18.91 15.25 -2.85
C GLN A 339 -18.76 13.88 -2.16
N ILE A 340 -19.26 13.83 -0.94
CA ILE A 340 -19.33 12.61 -0.13
C ILE A 340 -20.79 12.18 -0.18
N ASP A 341 -21.12 11.41 -1.21
CA ASP A 341 -22.51 11.00 -1.46
C ASP A 341 -22.87 9.79 -0.59
N PHE A 342 -22.84 10.03 0.72
CA PHE A 342 -23.27 9.14 1.81
C PHE A 342 -24.32 9.84 2.70
N THR A 343 -25.10 9.06 3.46
CA THR A 343 -26.28 9.53 4.21
C THR A 343 -25.94 10.12 5.60
N LEU A 344 -25.86 11.45 5.76
CA LEU A 344 -25.27 12.11 6.96
C LEU A 344 -25.85 13.49 7.36
N THR A 345 -25.57 13.95 8.58
CA THR A 345 -25.54 15.37 9.07
C THR A 345 -24.75 15.49 10.41
N THR A 346 -24.61 16.68 11.00
CA THR A 346 -23.78 16.99 12.19
C THR A 346 -24.59 17.64 13.33
N TYR A 347 -24.23 17.62 14.62
CA TYR A 347 -23.03 17.13 15.34
C TYR A 347 -23.40 16.70 16.79
N THR A 348 -22.44 16.13 17.56
CA THR A 348 -22.65 15.43 18.86
C THR A 348 -23.58 14.21 18.82
N THR A 349 -24.18 13.91 17.68
CA THR A 349 -25.18 12.87 17.46
C THR A 349 -24.85 12.02 16.25
N THR A 350 -25.12 10.71 16.34
CA THR A 350 -25.24 9.83 15.17
C THR A 350 -26.34 10.37 14.26
N THR A 351 -26.07 10.46 12.96
CA THR A 351 -27.07 10.87 11.98
C THR A 351 -27.45 9.73 11.06
N TYR A 352 -28.75 9.52 10.96
CA TYR A 352 -29.37 8.50 10.12
C TYR A 352 -30.03 9.20 8.94
N GLY A 353 -29.61 8.86 7.71
CA GLY A 353 -30.39 9.20 6.53
C GLY A 353 -31.38 8.08 6.25
N ASN A 354 -32.67 8.40 6.20
CA ASN A 354 -33.75 7.42 5.98
C ASN A 354 -33.92 7.03 4.49
N SER A 355 -32.95 7.38 3.64
CA SER A 355 -32.93 7.18 2.19
C SER A 355 -31.51 7.31 1.69
N ALA A 356 -31.13 6.54 0.67
CA ALA A 356 -29.82 6.66 0.03
C ALA A 356 -29.54 8.09 -0.47
N SER A 357 -28.27 8.48 -0.41
CA SER A 357 -27.73 9.71 -0.99
C SER A 357 -27.88 9.71 -2.50
N THR A 358 -28.18 10.87 -3.10
CA THR A 358 -28.13 11.00 -4.56
C THR A 358 -26.66 10.95 -5.00
N GLY A 359 -26.32 10.16 -6.02
CA GLY A 359 -24.95 10.03 -6.53
C GLY A 359 -24.13 8.86 -5.94
N TYR A 360 -24.67 8.11 -4.97
CA TYR A 360 -23.95 7.01 -4.32
C TYR A 360 -23.61 5.82 -5.24
N GLU A 361 -24.37 5.63 -6.33
CA GLU A 361 -24.20 4.54 -7.29
C GLU A 361 -22.82 4.62 -7.97
N ALA A 362 -22.03 3.56 -7.85
CA ALA A 362 -20.66 3.49 -8.38
C ALA A 362 -20.43 2.22 -9.20
N PRO A 363 -19.56 2.25 -10.22
CA PRO A 363 -19.19 1.07 -10.99
C PRO A 363 -18.32 0.11 -10.17
N THR A 364 -18.55 -1.20 -10.35
CA THR A 364 -17.71 -2.25 -9.74
C THR A 364 -16.53 -2.64 -10.64
N MET A 365 -15.59 -3.42 -10.10
CA MET A 365 -14.50 -4.02 -10.86
C MET A 365 -14.87 -5.46 -11.29
N ALA A 366 -14.41 -5.89 -12.46
CA ALA A 366 -14.76 -7.21 -13.02
C ALA A 366 -14.10 -8.38 -12.27
N ASP A 367 -12.97 -8.14 -11.62
CA ASP A 367 -12.17 -9.15 -10.90
C ASP A 367 -12.53 -9.24 -9.40
N ASP A 368 -13.65 -8.64 -8.97
CA ASP A 368 -14.11 -8.65 -7.58
C ASP A 368 -14.36 -10.09 -7.11
N LEU A 369 -13.57 -10.54 -6.13
CA LEU A 369 -13.57 -11.93 -5.72
C LEU A 369 -14.80 -12.21 -4.85
N ALA A 370 -15.65 -13.13 -5.32
CA ALA A 370 -16.80 -13.62 -4.57
C ALA A 370 -16.41 -14.44 -3.31
N THR A 371 -15.15 -14.86 -3.16
CA THR A 371 -14.66 -15.60 -2.00
C THR A 371 -13.15 -15.42 -1.85
N ALA A 372 -12.67 -15.10 -0.64
CA ALA A 372 -11.25 -15.03 -0.33
C ALA A 372 -10.58 -16.42 -0.30
N PHE A 373 -9.27 -16.47 -0.55
CA PHE A 373 -8.49 -17.72 -0.69
C PHE A 373 -8.33 -18.57 0.59
N GLY A 374 -8.87 -18.13 1.71
CA GLY A 374 -8.67 -18.76 3.02
C GLY A 374 -7.21 -18.70 3.49
N THR A 375 -6.84 -19.61 4.38
CA THR A 375 -5.52 -19.58 5.06
C THR A 375 -4.80 -20.93 5.07
N THR A 376 -5.43 -22.02 4.64
CA THR A 376 -4.95 -23.40 4.83
C THR A 376 -4.40 -24.07 3.56
N ALA A 377 -4.50 -23.41 2.40
CA ALA A 377 -4.05 -23.89 1.10
C ALA A 377 -3.13 -22.87 0.41
N SER A 378 -2.34 -23.33 -0.57
CA SER A 378 -1.53 -22.42 -1.40
C SER A 378 -2.42 -21.46 -2.19
N ILE A 379 -2.00 -20.21 -2.30
CA ILE A 379 -2.69 -19.18 -3.08
C ILE A 379 -2.05 -19.15 -4.48
N PRO A 380 -2.82 -19.27 -5.57
CA PRO A 380 -2.27 -19.19 -6.92
C PRO A 380 -1.67 -17.80 -7.17
N THR A 381 -0.55 -17.76 -7.90
CA THR A 381 0.03 -16.50 -8.39
C THR A 381 -0.99 -15.81 -9.31
N PRO A 382 -1.45 -14.59 -8.97
CA PRO A 382 -2.40 -13.89 -9.82
C PRO A 382 -1.72 -13.33 -11.06
N THR A 383 -2.47 -13.24 -12.16
CA THR A 383 -2.10 -12.38 -13.28
C THR A 383 -2.39 -10.93 -12.93
N THR A 384 -1.60 -10.01 -13.45
CA THR A 384 -1.86 -8.59 -13.35
C THR A 384 -3.15 -8.20 -14.10
N PRO A 385 -4.10 -7.47 -13.48
CA PRO A 385 -5.31 -7.03 -14.18
C PRO A 385 -5.05 -5.82 -15.09
N ALA A 386 -5.94 -5.61 -16.04
CA ALA A 386 -5.86 -4.50 -17.00
C ALA A 386 -6.27 -3.13 -16.41
N SER A 387 -6.80 -3.09 -15.18
CA SER A 387 -7.19 -1.86 -14.47
C SER A 387 -7.26 -2.11 -12.96
N PHE A 388 -7.21 -1.02 -12.19
CA PHE A 388 -7.12 -0.98 -10.72
C PHE A 388 -8.16 -0.04 -10.11
N PHE A 389 -8.86 0.71 -10.94
CA PHE A 389 -9.93 1.62 -10.57
C PHE A 389 -10.85 1.81 -11.78
N PRO A 390 -12.19 1.77 -11.61
CA PRO A 390 -13.12 1.84 -12.73
C PRO A 390 -12.88 3.02 -13.68
N GLY A 391 -12.77 2.72 -14.98
CA GLY A 391 -12.56 3.72 -16.03
C GLY A 391 -11.14 4.31 -16.11
N VAL A 392 -10.21 3.90 -15.24
CA VAL A 392 -8.81 4.37 -15.22
C VAL A 392 -7.88 3.29 -15.76
N ALA A 393 -7.08 3.65 -16.77
CA ALA A 393 -6.02 2.80 -17.28
C ALA A 393 -4.78 2.83 -16.36
N PRO A 394 -3.96 1.76 -16.31
CA PRO A 394 -2.70 1.76 -15.56
C PRO A 394 -1.78 2.89 -16.03
N SER A 395 -1.03 3.49 -15.09
CA SER A 395 -0.12 4.61 -15.38
C SER A 395 1.09 4.24 -16.25
N GLN A 396 1.39 2.95 -16.39
CA GLN A 396 2.38 2.40 -17.33
C GLN A 396 1.83 1.10 -17.96
N ALA A 397 2.28 0.78 -19.17
CA ALA A 397 1.94 -0.47 -19.84
C ALA A 397 2.63 -1.68 -19.18
N LEU A 398 2.06 -2.87 -19.35
CA LEU A 398 2.54 -4.14 -18.79
C LEU A 398 3.86 -4.66 -19.40
N ASP A 399 4.24 -4.20 -20.59
CA ASP A 399 5.41 -4.69 -21.34
C ASP A 399 6.61 -3.74 -21.11
N HIS A 400 7.58 -4.18 -20.30
CA HIS A 400 8.78 -3.41 -19.93
C HIS A 400 9.88 -3.37 -21.00
N LYS A 401 9.54 -3.60 -22.28
CA LYS A 401 10.42 -3.28 -23.42
C LYS A 401 10.59 -1.78 -23.69
N ALA A 402 9.91 -0.90 -22.95
CA ALA A 402 10.02 0.55 -23.08
C ALA A 402 10.95 1.16 -22.02
N ASN A 403 11.73 2.16 -22.43
CA ASN A 403 12.61 2.96 -21.58
C ASN A 403 11.94 3.44 -20.27
N PRO A 404 12.70 3.62 -19.18
CA PRO A 404 12.17 4.19 -17.95
C PRO A 404 11.63 5.59 -18.22
N THR A 405 10.31 5.72 -18.23
CA THR A 405 9.66 7.02 -18.28
C THR A 405 9.85 7.65 -16.91
N LYS A 406 10.71 8.67 -16.80
CA LYS A 406 10.85 9.46 -15.56
C LYS A 406 9.49 10.05 -15.21
N ILE A 407 9.02 9.75 -14.00
CA ILE A 407 7.76 10.30 -13.50
C ILE A 407 8.12 11.47 -12.59
N ASN A 408 7.76 12.66 -13.08
CA ASN A 408 8.10 13.98 -12.56
C ASN A 408 6.94 14.54 -11.73
#